data_AF-A0A7Z9UA33-F1
#
_entry.id   AF-A0A7Z9UA33-F1
#
_cell.length_a   1.000
_cell.length_b   1.000
_cell.length_c   1.000
_cell.angle_alpha   90.00
_cell.angle_beta   90.00
_cell.angle_gamma   90.00
#
_symmetry.space_group_name_H-M   'P 1'
#
loop_
_entity.id
_entity.type
_entity.pdbx_description
1 polymer ?
#
loop_
_entity_poly.entity_id
_entity_poly.type
_entity_poly.pdbx_seq_one_letter_code
_entity_poly.pdbx_strand_id
1 'polypeptide(L)'
;MNQPMGGNDMPRFGGPGTMMRLPTQPTAEGLDACFVGVPLDIGTSHRSGTRYGPRQIRAESTLIRPYNMGTGAAPGEKLQVAELG
;
A
#
# COMPACT_ATOMS: atom_id res chain seq x y z
N MET A 1 -1.13 5.99 15.28
CA MET A 1 -1.20 6.02 13.80
C MET A 1 -0.70 4.70 13.27
N ASN A 2 -1.34 4.21 12.21
CA ASN A 2 -1.00 2.98 11.52
C ASN A 2 0.42 3.07 10.99
N GLN A 3 1.20 2.03 11.21
CA GLN A 3 2.59 1.95 10.76
C GLN A 3 2.78 0.71 9.88
N PRO A 4 3.67 0.80 8.87
CA PRO A 4 4.13 -0.36 8.13
C PRO A 4 4.75 -1.41 9.06
N MET A 5 4.52 -2.69 8.76
CA MET A 5 5.19 -3.77 9.48
C MET A 5 6.72 -3.67 9.36
N GLY A 6 7.41 -3.72 10.50
CA GLY A 6 8.86 -3.64 10.59
C GLY A 6 9.56 -4.84 9.93
N GLY A 7 10.80 -4.65 9.49
CA GLY A 7 11.62 -5.73 8.95
C GLY A 7 12.19 -6.66 10.04
N ASN A 8 12.33 -6.14 11.26
CA ASN A 8 12.81 -6.89 12.41
C ASN A 8 11.72 -7.79 13.00
N ASP A 9 10.44 -7.38 12.90
CA ASP A 9 9.31 -8.18 13.37
C ASP A 9 8.95 -9.30 12.38
N MET A 10 9.06 -9.01 11.08
CA MET A 10 8.78 -9.95 10.01
C MET A 10 9.64 -9.63 8.78
N PRO A 11 10.39 -10.61 8.22
CA PRO A 11 11.19 -10.38 7.02
C PRO A 11 10.32 -9.88 5.86
N ARG A 12 10.87 -8.98 5.04
CA ARG A 12 10.08 -8.24 4.02
C ARG A 12 9.56 -9.10 2.88
N PHE A 13 10.14 -10.29 2.67
CA PHE A 13 9.64 -11.28 1.70
C PHE A 13 8.45 -12.09 2.25
N GLY A 14 8.06 -11.88 3.50
CA GLY A 14 6.91 -12.50 4.15
C GLY A 14 5.95 -11.48 4.78
N GLY A 15 4.84 -12.00 5.30
CA GLY A 15 3.77 -11.20 5.89
C GLY A 15 2.69 -10.79 4.88
N PRO A 16 1.84 -9.80 5.23
CA PRO A 16 0.71 -9.39 4.41
C PRO A 16 1.15 -8.75 3.09
N GLY A 17 0.49 -9.11 1.99
CA GLY A 17 0.69 -8.52 0.67
C GLY A 17 -0.03 -7.18 0.48
N THR A 18 -0.01 -6.34 1.50
CA THR A 18 -0.69 -5.04 1.55
C THR A 18 0.21 -3.92 1.04
N MET A 19 -0.38 -2.81 0.62
CA MET A 19 0.33 -1.63 0.15
C MET A 19 1.25 -1.09 1.25
N MET A 20 2.55 -1.06 0.95
CA MET A 20 3.63 -0.69 1.87
C MET A 20 3.62 -1.48 3.19
N ARG A 21 3.00 -2.67 3.23
CA ARG A 21 2.79 -3.48 4.45
C ARG A 21 1.98 -2.75 5.54
N LEU A 22 1.05 -1.87 5.14
CA LEU A 22 0.12 -1.21 6.06
C LEU A 22 -0.99 -2.18 6.53
N PRO A 23 -1.64 -1.89 7.67
CA PRO A 23 -2.82 -2.62 8.09
C PRO A 23 -3.98 -2.43 7.10
N THR A 24 -4.82 -3.46 6.99
CA THR A 24 -6.08 -3.40 6.23
C THR A 24 -7.22 -2.91 7.13
N GLN A 25 -8.14 -2.15 6.55
CA GLN A 25 -9.37 -1.71 7.20
C GLN A 25 -10.56 -1.91 6.23
N PRO A 26 -11.73 -2.37 6.70
CA PRO A 26 -12.88 -2.58 5.82
C PRO A 26 -13.55 -1.27 5.35
N THR A 27 -13.34 -0.16 6.05
CA THR A 27 -13.97 1.14 5.79
C THR A 27 -12.97 2.27 5.90
N ALA A 28 -13.30 3.44 5.35
CA ALA A 28 -12.47 4.64 5.43
C ALA A 28 -12.69 5.44 6.73
N GLU A 29 -13.53 4.94 7.63
CA GLU A 29 -13.89 5.64 8.86
C GLU A 29 -12.67 5.84 9.77
N GLY A 30 -12.42 7.08 10.19
CA GLY A 30 -11.29 7.44 11.05
C GLY A 30 -9.92 7.47 10.35
N LEU A 31 -9.87 7.31 9.01
CA LEU A 31 -8.66 7.50 8.22
C LEU A 31 -8.61 8.91 7.64
N ASP A 32 -7.42 9.52 7.64
CA ASP A 32 -7.17 10.78 6.92
C ASP A 32 -7.00 10.53 5.41
N ALA A 33 -6.43 9.38 5.06
CA ALA A 33 -6.25 8.94 3.69
C ALA A 33 -6.19 7.40 3.61
N CYS A 34 -6.36 6.83 2.42
CA CYS A 34 -6.26 5.39 2.24
C CYS A 34 -5.74 4.98 0.86
N PHE A 35 -5.27 3.74 0.77
CA PHE A 35 -4.96 3.07 -0.49
C PHE A 35 -6.12 2.19 -0.93
N VAL A 36 -6.53 2.33 -2.19
CA VAL A 36 -7.55 1.52 -2.85
C VAL A 36 -7.10 1.13 -4.26
N GLY A 37 -7.28 -0.14 -4.63
CA GLY A 37 -6.97 -0.69 -5.94
C GLY A 37 -8.23 -0.96 -6.75
N VAL A 38 -8.25 -0.54 -8.02
CA VAL A 38 -9.38 -0.79 -8.95
C VAL A 38 -8.90 -1.68 -10.10
N PRO A 39 -9.11 -3.01 -10.04
CA PRO A 39 -8.62 -3.95 -11.03
C PRO A 39 -9.57 -4.08 -12.24
N LEU A 40 -9.55 -3.11 -13.15
CA LEU A 40 -10.42 -3.07 -14.34
C LEU A 40 -9.62 -2.91 -15.64
N ASP A 41 -9.94 -3.71 -16.66
CA ASP A 41 -9.38 -3.56 -18.01
C ASP A 41 -10.36 -3.93 -19.15
N ILE A 42 -11.67 -4.07 -18.88
CA ILE A 42 -12.66 -4.43 -19.91
C ILE A 42 -12.87 -3.34 -20.98
N GLY A 43 -12.32 -2.13 -20.76
CA GLY A 43 -12.34 -1.02 -21.72
C GLY A 43 -11.08 -0.90 -22.58
N THR A 44 -10.12 -1.83 -22.49
CA THR A 44 -8.87 -1.74 -23.27
C THR A 44 -9.11 -2.10 -24.75
N SER A 45 -8.58 -1.30 -25.68
CA SER A 45 -8.76 -1.48 -27.14
C SER A 45 -7.80 -2.47 -27.80
N HIS A 46 -6.73 -2.89 -27.10
CA HIS A 46 -5.71 -3.78 -27.65
C HIS A 46 -5.20 -4.78 -26.60
N ARG A 47 -4.12 -4.43 -25.87
CA ARG A 47 -3.53 -5.34 -24.87
C ARG A 47 -4.20 -5.18 -23.50
N SER A 48 -4.88 -6.23 -23.06
CA SER A 48 -5.45 -6.37 -21.70
C SER A 48 -4.40 -6.84 -20.68
N GLY A 49 -4.77 -6.89 -19.39
CA GLY A 49 -3.93 -7.41 -18.31
C GLY A 49 -3.75 -6.45 -17.12
N THR A 50 -4.13 -5.17 -17.28
CA THR A 50 -3.98 -4.15 -16.23
C THR A 50 -4.79 -4.46 -14.96
N ARG A 51 -5.80 -5.33 -15.05
CA ARG A 51 -6.55 -5.82 -13.87
C ARG A 51 -5.65 -6.45 -12.80
N TYR A 52 -4.47 -6.97 -13.16
CA TYR A 52 -3.49 -7.54 -12.21
C TYR A 52 -2.54 -6.49 -11.62
N GLY A 53 -2.54 -5.26 -12.13
CA GLY A 53 -1.64 -4.18 -11.73
C GLY A 53 -1.66 -3.90 -10.23
N PRO A 54 -2.83 -3.67 -9.59
CA PRO A 54 -2.90 -3.38 -8.16
C PRO A 54 -2.24 -4.47 -7.29
N ARG A 55 -2.37 -5.74 -7.67
CA ARG A 55 -1.72 -6.86 -6.96
C ARG A 55 -0.21 -6.81 -7.08
N GLN A 56 0.34 -6.58 -8.27
CA GLN A 56 1.79 -6.52 -8.46
C GLN A 56 2.40 -5.30 -7.77
N ILE A 57 1.73 -4.14 -7.83
CA ILE A 57 2.19 -2.91 -7.15
C ILE A 57 2.33 -3.15 -5.64
N ARG A 58 1.37 -3.83 -5.02
CA ARG A 58 1.45 -4.20 -3.60
C ARG A 58 2.63 -5.11 -3.30
N ALA A 59 2.84 -6.15 -4.11
CA ALA A 59 3.95 -7.08 -3.93
C ALA A 59 5.33 -6.36 -3.97
N GLU A 60 5.51 -5.43 -4.90
CA GLU A 60 6.76 -4.66 -5.04
C GLU A 60 6.93 -3.56 -3.99
N SER A 61 5.84 -3.13 -3.33
CA SER A 61 5.86 -2.01 -2.38
C SER A 61 6.58 -2.33 -1.05
N THR A 62 6.90 -3.61 -0.79
CA THR A 62 7.41 -4.11 0.50
C THR A 62 8.76 -3.52 0.93
N LEU A 63 9.54 -2.95 0.01
CA LEU A 63 10.85 -2.36 0.27
C LEU A 63 10.80 -0.87 0.63
N ILE A 64 9.66 -0.21 0.45
CA ILE A 64 9.51 1.22 0.77
C ILE A 64 9.69 1.45 2.28
N ARG A 65 10.33 2.57 2.64
CA ARG A 65 10.57 2.98 4.03
C ARG A 65 9.73 4.21 4.40
N PRO A 66 9.39 4.43 5.68
CA PRO A 66 8.46 5.49 6.10
C PRO A 66 8.99 6.93 5.94
N TYR A 67 10.32 7.10 5.87
CA TYR A 67 10.97 8.41 5.87
C TYR A 67 11.62 8.71 4.53
N ASN A 68 11.33 9.87 3.96
CA ASN A 68 11.97 10.36 2.74
C ASN A 68 13.23 11.16 3.09
N MET A 69 14.41 10.65 2.72
CA MET A 69 15.69 11.29 3.02
C MET A 69 15.93 12.61 2.26
N GLY A 70 15.31 12.80 1.08
CA GLY A 70 15.51 13.99 0.27
C GLY A 70 14.71 15.21 0.76
N THR A 71 13.51 14.98 1.27
CA THR A 71 12.61 16.05 1.75
C THR A 71 12.49 16.12 3.27
N GLY A 72 12.93 15.08 3.97
CA GLY A 72 12.74 14.92 5.42
C GLY A 72 11.31 14.61 5.85
N ALA A 73 10.43 14.24 4.93
CA ALA A 73 9.03 13.99 5.22
C ALA A 73 8.78 12.55 5.69
N ALA A 74 7.93 12.41 6.73
CA ALA A 74 7.41 11.14 7.24
C ALA A 74 5.87 11.18 7.34
N PRO A 75 5.14 10.85 6.27
CA PRO A 75 3.68 10.97 6.24
C PRO A 75 2.95 10.15 7.31
N GLY A 76 3.46 8.94 7.62
CA GLY A 76 2.88 8.05 8.63
C GLY A 76 2.98 8.56 10.07
N GLU A 77 3.74 9.63 10.32
CA GLU A 77 3.80 10.30 11.62
C GLU A 77 2.76 11.42 11.77
N LYS A 78 2.06 11.79 10.68
CA LYS A 78 1.12 12.91 10.67
C LYS A 78 -0.29 12.55 10.20
N LEU A 79 -0.44 11.46 9.46
CA LEU A 79 -1.71 11.03 8.87
C LEU A 79 -2.01 9.59 9.26
N GLN A 80 -3.27 9.33 9.58
CA GLN A 80 -3.79 7.99 9.78
C GLN A 80 -4.16 7.36 8.43
N VAL A 81 -3.35 6.39 7.98
CA VAL A 81 -3.48 5.78 6.65
C VAL A 81 -3.63 4.26 6.76
N ALA A 82 -4.51 3.66 5.95
CA ALA A 82 -4.65 2.21 5.84
C ALA A 82 -4.92 1.78 4.39
N GLU A 83 -4.92 0.47 4.17
CA GLU A 83 -5.39 -0.12 2.92
C GLU A 83 -6.85 -0.59 3.03
N LEU A 84 -7.65 -0.33 1.99
CA LEU A 84 -9.05 -0.75 1.90
C LEU A 84 -9.32 -1.90 0.90
N GLY A 85 -8.32 -2.34 0.13
CA GLY A 85 -8.45 -3.40 -0.89
C GLY A 85 -7.96 -2.99 -2.26
#